data_AF-A0A7K3MA35-F1
#
_entry.id   AF-A0A7K3MA35-F1
#
_cell.length_a   1.000
_cell.length_b   1.000
_cell.length_c   1.000
_cell.angle_alpha   90.00
_cell.angle_beta   90.00
_cell.angle_gamma   90.00
#
_symmetry.space_group_name_H-M   'P 1'
#
loop_
_entity.id
_entity.type
_entity.pdbx_description
1 polymer ?
#
loop_
_entity_poly.entity_id
_entity_poly.type
_entity_poly.pdbx_seq_one_letter_code
_entity_poly.pdbx_strand_id
1 'polypeptide(L)'
;MSSPTQRARRNRRPRSFRCLNCHLDVPADAPGTAHRNHCPTCLWSRHVDHIPGDRAAGCGARMEPIAITARRDGEWLLIHRCVQCDELHRNRIAGDDNAVILFELAVRPLARSPFPLAQLVRL
;
A
#
# COMPACT_ATOMS: atom_id res chain seq x y z
N MET A 1 -29.01 38.77 19.42
CA MET A 1 -29.42 37.71 18.48
C MET A 1 -28.18 36.95 18.07
N SER A 2 -27.88 35.86 18.76
CA SER A 2 -26.64 35.09 18.60
C SER A 2 -26.93 33.88 17.71
N SER A 3 -26.52 33.91 16.44
CA SER A 3 -26.69 32.79 15.51
C SER A 3 -25.65 31.69 15.79
N PRO A 4 -26.07 30.43 15.99
CA PRO A 4 -25.17 29.37 16.42
C PRO A 4 -24.49 28.66 15.25
N THR A 5 -23.21 28.37 15.49
CA THR A 5 -22.46 27.20 15.02
C THR A 5 -22.14 27.08 13.54
N GLN A 6 -20.89 27.41 13.25
CA GLN A 6 -19.96 26.67 12.40
C GLN A 6 -20.19 25.14 12.52
N ARG A 7 -21.17 24.58 11.81
CA ARG A 7 -21.35 23.14 11.70
C ARG A 7 -20.31 22.60 10.73
N ALA A 8 -19.19 22.16 11.31
CA ALA A 8 -18.26 21.16 10.82
C ALA A 8 -18.22 20.99 9.29
N ARG A 9 -17.22 21.63 8.66
CA ARG A 9 -16.69 21.18 7.37
C ARG A 9 -16.20 19.75 7.55
N ARG A 10 -17.09 18.76 7.43
CA ARG A 10 -16.72 17.34 7.35
C ARG A 10 -15.80 17.24 6.15
N ASN A 11 -14.51 17.00 6.41
CA ASN A 11 -13.47 16.80 5.43
C ASN A 11 -13.87 15.60 4.56
N ARG A 12 -14.55 15.86 3.43
CA ARG A 12 -14.97 14.82 2.49
C ARG A 12 -13.69 14.27 1.88
N ARG A 13 -13.25 13.10 2.36
CA ARG A 13 -12.11 12.40 1.76
C ARG A 13 -12.38 12.20 0.27
N PRO A 14 -11.41 12.48 -0.60
CA PRO A 14 -11.58 12.25 -2.03
C PRO A 14 -11.91 10.77 -2.25
N ARG A 15 -12.92 10.51 -3.10
CA ARG A 15 -13.42 9.14 -3.38
C ARG A 15 -12.51 8.35 -4.31
N SER A 16 -11.51 9.01 -4.88
CA SER A 16 -10.48 8.42 -5.72
C SER A 16 -9.18 9.22 -5.61
N PHE A 17 -8.09 8.63 -6.07
CA PHE A 17 -6.82 9.31 -6.27
C PHE A 17 -6.16 8.81 -7.55
N ARG A 18 -5.34 9.66 -8.18
CA ARG A 18 -4.55 9.26 -9.33
C ARG A 18 -3.26 8.59 -8.86
N CYS A 19 -2.97 7.39 -9.36
CA CYS A 19 -1.73 6.68 -9.04
C CYS A 19 -0.51 7.46 -9.57
N LEU A 20 0.50 7.67 -8.73
CA LEU A 20 1.74 8.35 -9.14
C LEU A 20 2.69 7.47 -9.96
N ASN A 21 2.43 6.16 -10.06
CA ASN A 21 3.25 5.21 -10.80
C ASN A 21 2.67 4.85 -12.18
N CYS A 22 1.41 4.39 -12.23
CA CYS A 22 0.77 3.98 -13.49
C CYS A 22 -0.28 4.97 -14.00
N HIS A 23 -0.52 6.07 -13.30
CA HIS A 23 -1.43 7.17 -13.68
C HIS A 23 -2.91 6.83 -13.81
N LEU A 24 -3.33 5.60 -13.49
CA LEU A 24 -4.74 5.22 -13.39
C LEU A 24 -5.44 5.93 -12.21
N ASP A 25 -6.73 6.21 -12.38
CA ASP A 25 -7.60 6.66 -11.30
C ASP A 25 -8.02 5.46 -10.44
N VAL A 26 -7.73 5.57 -9.15
CA VAL A 26 -7.92 4.49 -8.18
C VAL A 26 -9.05 4.86 -7.21
N PRO A 27 -10.11 4.02 -7.08
CA PRO A 27 -11.11 4.20 -6.03
C PRO A 27 -10.48 4.14 -4.64
N ALA A 28 -10.84 5.09 -3.77
CA ALA A 28 -10.39 5.10 -2.38
C ALA A 28 -11.11 4.04 -1.53
N ASP A 29 -12.33 3.66 -1.95
CA ASP A 29 -13.10 2.58 -1.35
C ASP A 29 -12.58 1.24 -1.89
N ALA A 30 -12.32 0.28 -0.99
CA ALA A 30 -11.83 -1.04 -1.36
C ALA A 30 -12.25 -2.11 -0.33
N PRO A 31 -12.50 -3.36 -0.75
CA PRO A 31 -12.77 -4.44 0.20
C PRO A 31 -11.56 -4.69 1.10
N GLY A 32 -11.79 -4.73 2.42
CA GLY A 32 -10.75 -5.08 3.39
C GLY A 32 -9.85 -3.92 3.84
N THR A 33 -10.04 -2.69 3.35
CA THR A 33 -9.33 -1.50 3.86
C THR A 33 -10.18 -0.24 3.81
N ALA A 34 -10.16 0.55 4.89
CA ALA A 34 -10.86 1.84 4.95
C ALA A 34 -9.98 3.02 4.50
N HIS A 35 -8.67 2.80 4.35
CA HIS A 35 -7.66 3.85 4.20
C HIS A 35 -6.71 3.54 3.04
N ARG A 36 -7.26 3.10 1.90
CA ARG A 36 -6.46 2.81 0.71
C ARG A 36 -5.57 4.00 0.35
N ASN A 37 -4.31 3.70 0.12
CA ASN A 37 -3.31 4.62 -0.41
C ASN A 37 -2.46 3.97 -1.52
N HIS A 38 -2.71 2.69 -1.86
CA HIS A 38 -2.05 1.97 -2.95
C HIS A 38 -3.00 1.64 -4.11
N CYS A 39 -2.44 1.56 -5.32
CA CYS A 39 -3.14 1.19 -6.54
C CYS A 39 -3.34 -0.32 -6.61
N PRO A 40 -4.55 -0.86 -6.83
CA PRO A 40 -4.76 -2.30 -6.96
C PRO A 40 -4.06 -2.90 -8.19
N THR A 41 -3.91 -2.10 -9.27
CA THR A 41 -3.35 -2.57 -10.54
C THR A 41 -1.84 -2.71 -10.52
N CYS A 42 -1.10 -1.86 -9.82
CA CYS A 42 0.37 -1.88 -9.80
C CYS A 42 0.98 -1.96 -8.39
N LEU A 43 0.16 -1.93 -7.35
CA LEU A 43 0.52 -2.01 -5.93
C LEU A 43 1.37 -0.86 -5.38
N TRP A 44 1.74 0.14 -6.18
CA TRP A 44 2.42 1.33 -5.69
C TRP A 44 1.52 2.17 -4.80
N SER A 45 2.09 2.63 -3.69
CA SER A 45 1.42 3.50 -2.72
C SER A 45 1.83 4.96 -2.87
N ARG A 46 1.11 5.85 -2.19
CA ARG A 46 1.47 7.25 -1.98
C ARG A 46 1.78 7.44 -0.50
N HIS A 47 2.93 8.05 -0.19
CA HIS A 47 3.33 8.37 1.17
C HIS A 47 2.49 9.53 1.71
N VAL A 48 1.36 9.19 2.33
CA VAL A 48 0.44 10.18 2.90
C VAL A 48 0.24 9.99 4.40
N ASP A 49 0.61 8.83 4.95
CA ASP A 49 0.36 8.49 6.35
C ASP A 49 1.69 8.33 7.10
N HIS A 50 1.77 8.77 8.37
CA HIS A 50 2.81 8.33 9.31
C HIS A 50 2.31 7.13 10.13
N ILE A 51 1.01 7.14 10.44
CA ILE A 51 0.25 6.03 11.02
C ILE A 51 -0.92 5.76 10.09
N PRO A 52 -1.26 4.49 9.80
CA PRO A 52 -2.33 4.16 8.84
C PRO A 52 -3.60 4.99 9.00
N GLY A 53 -3.90 5.83 8.00
CA GLY A 53 -5.11 6.65 7.92
C GLY A 53 -5.03 8.05 8.52
N ASP A 54 -3.92 8.46 9.15
CA ASP A 54 -3.76 9.80 9.73
C ASP A 54 -3.63 10.92 8.68
N ARG A 55 -3.20 10.57 7.46
CA ARG A 55 -2.92 11.49 6.35
C ARG A 55 -1.96 12.63 6.72
N ALA A 56 -1.04 12.38 7.65
CA ALA A 56 -0.17 13.39 8.23
C ALA A 56 1.20 13.53 7.52
N ALA A 57 1.58 12.59 6.64
CA ALA A 57 2.89 12.64 6.00
C ALA A 57 2.96 13.75 4.94
N GLY A 58 3.90 14.67 5.13
CA GLY A 58 4.16 15.77 4.18
C GLY A 58 4.92 15.35 2.91
N CYS A 59 5.43 14.12 2.84
CA CYS A 59 6.26 13.64 1.74
C CYS A 59 5.49 13.56 0.42
N GLY A 60 4.32 12.92 0.42
CA GLY A 60 3.44 12.81 -0.75
C GLY A 60 3.99 12.00 -1.93
N ALA A 61 5.24 11.54 -1.86
CA ALA A 61 5.93 10.80 -2.91
C ALA A 61 5.35 9.39 -3.11
N ARG A 62 5.70 8.76 -4.23
CA ARG A 62 5.36 7.35 -4.50
C ARG A 62 6.12 6.41 -3.57
N MET A 63 5.52 5.28 -3.21
CA MET A 63 6.17 4.23 -2.45
C MET A 63 6.15 2.91 -3.23
N GLU A 64 7.34 2.35 -3.41
CA GLU A 64 7.60 1.11 -4.13
C GLU A 64 7.14 -0.09 -3.30
N PRO A 65 6.34 -1.02 -3.84
CA PRO A 65 6.07 -2.29 -3.18
C PRO A 65 7.32 -3.18 -3.27
N ILE A 66 7.99 -3.39 -2.15
CA ILE A 66 9.30 -4.08 -2.12
C ILE A 66 9.22 -5.51 -1.57
N ALA A 67 8.19 -5.85 -0.79
CA ALA A 67 8.02 -7.18 -0.24
C ALA A 67 6.56 -7.48 0.13
N ILE A 68 6.29 -8.77 0.37
CA ILE A 68 5.09 -9.27 1.04
C ILE A 68 5.52 -9.85 2.39
N THR A 69 4.73 -9.63 3.44
CA THR A 69 4.82 -10.38 4.69
C THR A 69 3.47 -11.02 5.01
N ALA A 70 3.49 -12.22 5.58
CA ALA A 70 2.29 -12.92 6.02
C ALA A 70 2.23 -12.90 7.55
N ARG A 71 1.06 -12.52 8.09
CA ARG A 71 0.76 -12.59 9.52
C ARG A 71 0.40 -14.03 9.91
N ARG A 72 0.39 -14.31 11.22
CA ARG A 72 0.06 -15.64 11.77
C ARG A 72 -1.36 -16.12 11.41
N ASP A 73 -2.27 -15.18 11.20
CA ASP A 73 -3.65 -15.43 10.80
C ASP A 73 -3.82 -15.62 9.27
N GLY A 74 -2.72 -15.65 8.51
CA GLY A 74 -2.72 -15.83 7.06
C GLY A 74 -2.92 -14.54 6.27
N GLU A 75 -3.11 -13.39 6.92
CA GLU A 75 -3.26 -12.11 6.23
C GLU A 75 -1.93 -11.66 5.62
N TRP A 76 -1.97 -11.25 4.35
CA TRP A 76 -0.81 -10.68 3.66
C TRP A 76 -0.79 -9.15 3.78
N LEU A 77 0.40 -8.63 4.04
CA LEU A 77 0.69 -7.20 4.02
C LEU A 77 1.73 -6.91 2.93
N LEU A 78 1.52 -5.82 2.20
CA LEU A 78 2.52 -5.17 1.36
C LEU A 78 3.47 -4.37 2.24
N ILE A 79 4.77 -4.49 1.96
CA ILE A 79 5.79 -3.58 2.49
C ILE A 79 6.13 -2.59 1.39
N HIS A 80 5.94 -1.31 1.68
CA HIS A 80 6.22 -0.20 0.78
C HIS A 80 7.43 0.58 1.27
N ARG A 81 8.30 1.02 0.36
CA ARG A 81 9.41 1.95 0.64
C ARG A 81 9.19 3.28 -0.10
N CYS A 82 9.25 4.39 0.62
CA CYS A 82 9.17 5.71 0.00
C CYS A 82 10.41 5.98 -0.86
N VAL A 83 10.22 6.41 -2.12
CA VAL A 83 11.35 6.70 -3.02
C VAL A 83 12.07 8.02 -2.71
N GLN A 84 11.55 8.80 -1.76
CA GLN A 84 12.09 10.13 -1.41
C GLN A 84 12.72 10.17 -0.02
N CYS A 85 12.14 9.48 0.97
CA CYS A 85 12.62 9.50 2.36
C CYS A 85 12.91 8.12 2.94
N ASP A 86 12.85 7.06 2.12
CA ASP A 86 13.14 5.66 2.48
C ASP A 86 12.29 5.03 3.60
N GLU A 87 11.31 5.76 4.14
CA GLU A 87 10.41 5.24 5.17
C GLU A 87 9.64 4.00 4.67
N LEU A 88 9.51 3.02 5.57
CA LEU A 88 8.84 1.76 5.31
C LEU A 88 7.45 1.76 5.94
N HIS A 89 6.44 1.43 5.13
CA HIS A 89 5.08 1.22 5.60
C HIS A 89 4.59 -0.19 5.30
N ARG A 90 3.74 -0.70 6.19
CA ARG A 90 3.02 -1.95 5.99
C ARG A 90 1.56 -1.67 5.72
N ASN A 91 1.02 -2.29 4.68
CA ASN A 91 -0.33 -2.07 4.20
C ASN A 91 -1.03 -3.41 3.99
N ARG A 92 -2.22 -3.58 4.56
CA ARG A 92 -3.07 -4.74 4.26
C ARG A 92 -3.42 -4.74 2.77
N ILE A 93 -3.37 -5.92 2.14
CA ILE A 93 -3.88 -6.09 0.76
C ILE A 93 -5.40 -5.88 0.72
N ALA A 94 -5.90 -5.31 -0.36
CA ALA A 94 -7.33 -5.19 -0.60
C ALA A 94 -7.85 -6.36 -1.44
N GLY A 95 -9.16 -6.64 -1.36
CA GLY A 95 -9.78 -7.77 -2.08
C GLY A 95 -9.78 -7.64 -3.60
N ASP A 96 -9.51 -6.45 -4.13
CA ASP A 96 -9.40 -6.12 -5.56
C ASP A 96 -7.95 -5.88 -6.01
N ASP A 97 -6.94 -6.17 -5.17
CA ASP A 97 -5.54 -6.07 -5.57
C ASP A 97 -5.18 -7.14 -6.63
N ASN A 98 -4.30 -6.76 -7.56
CA ASN A 98 -3.88 -7.66 -8.64
C ASN A 98 -3.07 -8.85 -8.09
N ALA A 99 -3.71 -10.01 -8.07
CA ALA A 99 -3.12 -11.25 -7.56
C ALA A 99 -1.82 -11.63 -8.26
N VAL A 100 -1.68 -11.41 -9.58
CA VAL A 100 -0.47 -11.76 -10.32
C VAL A 100 0.74 -10.98 -9.80
N ILE A 101 0.59 -9.68 -9.57
CA ILE A 101 1.68 -8.83 -9.06
C ILE A 101 1.98 -9.15 -7.60
N LEU A 102 0.96 -9.45 -6.79
CA LEU A 102 1.15 -9.92 -5.42
C LEU A 102 1.99 -11.19 -5.37
N PHE A 103 1.65 -12.20 -6.18
CA PHE A 103 2.40 -13.44 -6.28
C PHE A 103 3.80 -13.22 -6.81
N GLU A 104 3.98 -12.42 -7.86
CA GLU A 104 5.29 -12.08 -8.40
C GLU A 104 6.20 -11.49 -7.31
N LEU A 105 5.68 -10.54 -6.52
CA LEU A 105 6.42 -9.92 -5.43
C LEU A 105 6.78 -10.94 -4.34
N ALA A 106 5.85 -11.83 -3.99
CA ALA A 106 6.05 -12.85 -2.96
C ALA A 106 7.12 -13.90 -3.36
N VAL A 107 7.17 -14.30 -4.64
CA VAL A 107 8.10 -15.34 -5.12
C VAL A 107 9.41 -14.80 -5.67
N ARG A 108 9.54 -13.47 -5.81
CA ARG A 108 10.73 -12.82 -6.36
C ARG A 108 12.04 -13.28 -5.71
N PRO A 109 12.16 -13.44 -4.37
CA PRO A 109 13.38 -13.94 -3.75
C PRO A 109 13.74 -15.37 -4.18
N LEU A 110 12.75 -16.22 -4.45
CA LEU A 110 12.97 -17.58 -4.94
C LEU A 110 13.44 -17.59 -6.39
N ALA A 111 12.82 -16.76 -7.23
CA ALA A 111 13.19 -16.62 -8.64
C ALA A 111 14.56 -15.97 -8.83
N ARG A 112 15.02 -15.18 -7.86
CA ARG A 112 16.33 -14.48 -7.86
C ARG A 112 17.19 -14.91 -6.67
N SER A 113 17.16 -16.19 -6.34
CA SER A 113 17.93 -16.73 -5.23
C SER A 113 19.43 -16.43 -5.40
N PRO A 114 20.13 -15.94 -4.36
CA PRO A 114 21.56 -15.67 -4.43
C PRO A 114 22.41 -16.97 -4.46
N PHE A 115 21.78 -18.13 -4.33
CA PHE A 115 22.42 -19.45 -4.39
C PHE A 115 21.56 -20.45 -5.18
N PRO A 116 22.16 -21.52 -5.74
CA PRO A 116 21.42 -22.54 -6.48
C PRO A 116 20.45 -23.31 -5.57
N LEU A 117 19.15 -23.24 -5.85
CA LEU A 117 18.11 -23.89 -5.03
C LEU A 117 18.27 -25.41 -4.94
N ALA A 118 18.85 -26.05 -5.96
CA ALA A 118 19.13 -27.49 -5.96
C ALA A 118 20.07 -27.93 -4.81
N GLN A 119 20.85 -27.01 -4.25
CA GLN A 119 21.74 -27.30 -3.11
C GLN A 119 20.99 -27.33 -1.77
N LEU A 120 19.79 -26.76 -1.66
CA LEU A 120 18.98 -26.79 -0.43
C LEU A 120 18.50 -28.20 -0.07
N VAL A 121 18.35 -29.09 -1.04
CA VAL A 121 17.91 -30.48 -0.84
C VAL A 121 18.96 -31.34 -0.10
N ARG A 122 20.15 -30.77 0.15
CA ARG A 122 21.28 -31.44 0.82
C ARG A 122 21.54 -30.94 2.25
N LEU A 123 20.74 -29.98 2.73
CA LEU A 123 20.73 -29.51 4.11
C LEU A 123 19.72 -30.31 4.94
#